data_AF-A0A1M7KC69-F1
#
_entry.id   AF-A0A1M7KC69-F1
#
_cell.length_a   1.000
_cell.length_b   1.000
_cell.length_c   1.000
_cell.angle_alpha   90.00
_cell.angle_beta   90.00
_cell.angle_gamma   90.00
#
_symmetry.space_group_name_H-M   'P 1'
#
loop_
_entity.id
_entity.type
_entity.pdbx_description
1 polymer ?
#
loop_
_entity_poly.entity_id
_entity_poly.type
_entity_poly.pdbx_seq_one_letter_code
_entity_poly.pdbx_strand_id
1 'polypeptide(L)' 'MRATLYAAANAMMMRSVASSEIKSWGLRLMRRKGRRRAVVAVARKLAVIMHRMWADNTEFRHEPLEAKL' A
#
# COMPACT_ATOMS: atom_id res chain seq x y z
N MET A 1 15.90 0.47 7.02
CA MET A 1 14.87 0.81 5.99
C MET A 1 13.92 -0.33 5.63
N ARG A 2 14.37 -1.60 5.47
CA ARG A 2 13.46 -2.71 5.11
C ARG A 2 12.40 -3.03 6.17
N ALA A 3 12.76 -2.93 7.46
CA ALA A 3 11.85 -3.20 8.58
C ALA A 3 10.74 -2.16 8.71
N THR A 4 11.05 -0.87 8.51
CA THR A 4 10.08 0.23 8.63
C THR A 4 9.00 0.13 7.56
N LEU A 5 9.39 -0.13 6.31
CA LEU A 5 8.45 -0.33 5.20
C LEU A 5 7.59 -1.59 5.38
N TYR A 6 8.16 -2.66 5.95
CA TYR A 6 7.40 -3.87 6.27
C TYR A 6 6.34 -3.61 7.35
N ALA A 7 6.72 -2.91 8.43
CA ALA A 7 5.81 -2.53 9.50
C ALA A 7 4.70 -1.61 8.99
N ALA A 8 5.03 -0.60 8.17
CA ALA A 8 4.07 0.29 7.53
C ALA A 8 3.11 -0.45 6.59
N ALA A 9 3.61 -1.35 5.74
CA ALA A 9 2.79 -2.17 4.86
C ALA A 9 1.84 -3.10 5.64
N ASN A 10 2.33 -3.71 6.73
CA ASN A 10 1.51 -4.54 7.59
C ASN A 10 0.44 -3.71 8.33
N ALA A 11 0.77 -2.51 8.83
CA ALA A 11 -0.17 -1.60 9.44
C ALA A 11 -1.22 -1.10 8.44
N MET A 12 -0.82 -0.76 7.21
CA MET A 12 -1.76 -0.38 6.13
C MET A 12 -2.75 -1.49 5.83
N MET A 13 -2.29 -2.74 5.71
CA MET A 13 -3.18 -3.86 5.41
C MET A 13 -4.10 -4.24 6.56
N MET A 14 -3.63 -4.12 7.82
CA MET A 14 -4.38 -4.60 8.98
C MET A 14 -5.20 -3.52 9.71
N ARG A 15 -4.78 -2.25 9.64
CA ARG A 15 -5.33 -1.18 10.48
C ARG A 15 -5.88 0.01 9.72
N SER A 16 -5.56 0.21 8.44
CA SER A 16 -6.13 1.37 7.73
C SER A 16 -7.63 1.19 7.51
N VAL A 17 -8.40 2.26 7.61
CA VAL A 17 -9.82 2.27 7.22
C VAL A 17 -9.94 2.64 5.74
N ALA A 18 -9.11 3.59 5.27
CA ALA A 18 -9.03 3.98 3.87
C ALA A 18 -8.68 2.78 2.97
N SER A 19 -9.57 2.49 2.02
CA SER A 19 -9.31 1.57 0.92
C SER A 19 -8.43 2.28 -0.11
N SER A 20 -7.39 1.60 -0.56
CA SER A 20 -6.55 2.07 -1.66
C SER A 20 -6.31 0.92 -2.63
N GLU A 21 -5.97 1.24 -3.88
CA GLU A 21 -5.66 0.22 -4.88
C GLU A 21 -4.53 -0.71 -4.40
N ILE A 22 -3.51 -0.14 -3.74
CA ILE A 22 -2.39 -0.90 -3.16
C ILE A 22 -2.88 -1.87 -2.08
N LYS A 23 -3.79 -1.42 -1.22
CA LYS A 23 -4.36 -2.28 -0.17
C LYS A 23 -5.21 -3.40 -0.76
N SER A 24 -6.08 -3.09 -1.73
CA SER A 24 -6.93 -4.11 -2.39
C SER A 24 -6.06 -5.15 -3.10
N TRP A 25 -5.01 -4.71 -3.79
CA TRP A 25 -4.03 -5.59 -4.42
C TRP A 25 -3.27 -6.44 -3.40
N GLY A 26 -2.83 -5.85 -2.29
CA GLY A 26 -2.17 -6.54 -1.19
C GLY A 26 -3.04 -7.64 -0.56
N LEU A 27 -4.33 -7.37 -0.34
CA LEU A 27 -5.28 -8.35 0.18
C LEU A 27 -5.53 -9.51 -0.80
N ARG A 28 -5.67 -9.22 -2.10
CA ARG A 28 -5.75 -10.27 -3.15
C ARG A 28 -4.48 -11.12 -3.19
N LEU A 29 -3.32 -10.51 -3.01
CA LEU A 29 -2.05 -11.23 -2.99
C LEU A 29 -1.90 -12.08 -1.73
N MET A 30 -2.38 -11.59 -0.58
CA MET A 30 -2.39 -12.34 0.68
C MET A 30 -3.19 -13.64 0.55
N ARG A 31 -4.37 -13.59 -0.10
CA ARG A 31 -5.18 -14.79 -0.38
C ARG A 31 -4.46 -15.80 -1.29
N ARG A 32 -3.68 -15.35 -2.28
CA ARG A 32 -3.03 -16.22 -3.27
C ARG A 32 -1.66 -16.77 -2.88
N LYS A 33 -0.87 -16.01 -2.12
CA LYS A 33 0.55 -16.31 -1.87
C LYS A 33 0.93 -16.30 -0.38
N GLY A 34 -0.03 -16.01 0.50
CA GLY A 34 0.18 -15.93 1.94
C GLY A 34 0.66 -14.56 2.42
N ARG A 35 0.43 -14.29 3.71
CA ARG A 35 0.63 -12.99 4.36
C ARG A 35 2.03 -12.44 4.20
N ARG A 36 3.07 -13.21 4.52
CA ARG A 36 4.46 -12.72 4.54
C ARG A 36 4.92 -12.22 3.17
N ARG A 37 4.59 -12.96 2.10
CA ARG A 37 4.89 -12.58 0.71
C ARG A 37 4.10 -11.35 0.28
N ALA A 38 2.83 -11.25 0.67
CA ALA A 38 2.00 -10.09 0.39
C ALA A 38 2.51 -8.81 1.05
N VAL A 39 2.88 -8.86 2.34
CA VAL A 39 3.44 -7.69 3.06
C VAL A 39 4.72 -7.20 2.38
N VAL A 40 5.63 -8.10 2.00
CA VAL A 40 6.87 -7.71 1.30
C VAL A 40 6.58 -7.07 -0.05
N ALA A 41 5.62 -7.61 -0.81
CA ALA A 41 5.27 -7.07 -2.12
C ALA A 41 4.63 -5.67 -2.01
N VAL A 42 3.76 -5.46 -1.01
CA VAL A 42 3.17 -4.15 -0.71
C VAL A 42 4.24 -3.16 -0.26
N ALA A 43 5.17 -3.57 0.62
CA ALA A 43 6.28 -2.72 1.05
C ALA A 43 7.16 -2.26 -0.12
N ARG A 44 7.43 -3.14 -1.09
CA ARG A 44 8.17 -2.79 -2.31
C ARG A 44 7.39 -1.79 -3.17
N LYS A 45 6.09 -2.01 -3.37
CA LYS A 45 5.25 -1.08 -4.15
C LYS A 45 5.21 0.31 -3.49
N LEU A 46 5.09 0.37 -2.16
CA LEU A 46 5.13 1.62 -1.41
C LEU A 46 6.45 2.34 -1.57
N ALA A 47 7.59 1.63 -1.46
CA ALA A 47 8.90 2.23 -1.64
C ALA A 47 9.06 2.88 -3.03
N VAL A 48 8.58 2.20 -4.09
CA VAL A 48 8.63 2.73 -5.45
C VAL A 48 7.77 3.98 -5.59
N ILE A 49 6.54 3.97 -5.06
CA ILE A 49 5.63 5.12 -5.16
C ILE A 49 6.19 6.31 -4.40
N MET A 50 6.64 6.12 -3.16
CA MET A 50 7.24 7.20 -2.37
C MET A 50 8.49 7.78 -3.05
N HIS A 51 9.33 6.93 -3.63
CA HIS A 51 10.52 7.39 -4.35
C HIS A 51 10.16 8.18 -5.61
N ARG A 52 9.13 7.75 -6.36
CA ARG A 52 8.63 8.45 -7.55
C ARG A 52 7.99 9.79 -7.20
N MET A 53 7.17 9.83 -6.16
CA MET A 53 6.59 11.09 -5.66
C MET A 53 7.66 12.09 -5.27
N TRP A 54 8.71 11.62 -4.59
CA TRP A 54 9.84 12.46 -4.20
C TRP A 54 10.62 13.00 -5.41
N ALA A 55 10.80 12.18 -6.45
CA ALA A 55 11.52 12.56 -7.66
C ALA A 55 10.70 13.48 -8.58
N ASP A 56 9.39 13.21 -8.70
CA ASP A 56 8.49 13.89 -9.64
C ASP A 56 7.73 15.06 -8.98
N ASN A 57 7.94 15.32 -7.68
CA ASN A 57 7.26 16.33 -6.87
C ASN A 57 5.71 16.22 -6.93
N THR A 58 5.20 15.00 -7.09
CA THR A 58 3.77 14.70 -7.25
C THR A 58 3.17 14.16 -5.95
N GLU A 59 1.94 14.56 -5.63
CA GLU A 59 1.23 14.09 -4.44
C GLU A 59 0.60 12.71 -4.61
N PHE A 60 0.42 12.00 -3.49
CA PHE A 60 -0.22 10.69 -3.47
C PHE A 60 -1.73 10.86 -3.65
N ARG A 61 -2.21 10.60 -4.87
CA ARG A 61 -3.64 10.57 -5.17
C ARG A 61 -4.26 9.30 -4.60
N HIS A 62 -4.97 9.45 -3.49
CA HIS A 62 -5.94 8.48 -3.01
C HIS A 62 -7.30 8.93 -3.54
N GLU A 63 -8.05 8.06 -4.24
CA GLU A 63 -9.43 8.41 -4.54
C GLU A 63 -10.20 8.51 -3.21
N PRO A 64 -10.80 9.67 -2.88
CA PRO A 64 -11.71 9.76 -1.76
C PRO A 64 -12.91 8.88 -2.09
N LEU A 65 -13.34 8.07 -1.13
CA LEU A 65 -14.52 7.23 -1.27
C LEU A 65 -15.81 8.07 -1.14
N GLU A 66 -15.97 9.21 -1.81
CA GLU A 66 -17.24 9.97 -1.95
C GLU A 66 -17.18 10.80 -3.25
N ALA A 67 -18.16 10.85 -4.16
CA ALA A 67 -19.60 10.78 -4.00
C ALA A 67 -20.27 10.05 -5.18
N LYS A 68 -21.07 9.03 -4.86
CA LYS A 68 -22.24 8.68 -5.66
C LYS A 68 -23.44 8.78 -4.71
N LEU A 69 -23.97 10.00 -4.62
CA LEU A 69 -25.40 10.19 -4.40
C LEU A 69 -26.12 9.78 -5.69
#